data_AF-H3AE00-F1
#
_entry.id   AF-H3AE00-F1
#
_cell.length_a   1.000
_cell.length_b   1.000
_cell.length_c   1.000
_cell.angle_alpha   90.00
_cell.angle_beta   90.00
_cell.angle_gamma   90.00
#
_symmetry.space_group_name_H-M   'P 1'
#
loop_
_entity.id
_entity.type
_entity.pdbx_description
1 polymer ?
#
loop_
_entity_poly.entity_id
_entity_poly.type
_entity_poly.pdbx_seq_one_letter_code
_entity_poly.pdbx_strand_id
1 'polypeptide(L)'
;CLSRPVVPKYSAFWDVDLLLNYLALVDVHTVPLRLLSIKLASLLTLVMAARVSELTLLHICPPWMASEPSGLSFTLKGRTKTQVAEQGMVVHLVRDQAESTLCVVSCVERYLEVTAPLWGKTSNLLLRSYAPHLPASVDTVRNWVKAALAAAGIDTSAFKPHSVRGAVSSRASDCGFSLDAVLHAGRWSSSRAFSRHYWHPSGAAAYTASALH
;
A
#
# COMPACT_ATOMS: atom_id res chain seq x y z
N CYS A 1 12.59 25.90 23.93
CA CYS A 1 11.45 25.59 23.06
C CYS A 1 10.86 24.23 23.46
N LEU A 2 9.72 24.21 24.15
CA LEU A 2 9.06 22.98 24.57
C LEU A 2 8.55 22.25 23.32
N SER A 3 9.26 21.22 22.88
CA SER A 3 8.84 20.33 21.81
C SER A 3 7.59 19.59 22.27
N ARG A 4 6.42 20.00 21.76
CA ARG A 4 5.16 19.28 21.98
C ARG A 4 5.41 17.82 21.55
N PRO A 5 5.29 16.83 22.45
CA PRO A 5 5.55 15.44 22.07
C PRO A 5 4.61 15.07 20.93
N VAL A 6 5.16 14.46 19.87
CA VAL A 6 4.35 13.99 18.76
C VAL A 6 3.41 12.92 19.32
N VAL A 7 2.11 13.23 19.38
CA VAL A 7 1.09 12.28 19.78
C VAL A 7 0.72 11.45 18.56
N PRO A 8 0.65 10.11 18.66
CA PRO A 8 0.17 9.26 17.58
C PRO A 8 -1.21 9.71 17.12
N LYS A 9 -1.40 9.83 15.80
CA LYS A 9 -2.71 10.22 15.24
C LYS A 9 -3.80 9.19 15.54
N TYR A 10 -3.42 7.91 15.62
CA TYR A 10 -4.32 6.79 15.88
C TYR A 10 -3.88 6.09 17.15
N SER A 11 -4.83 5.74 18.02
CA SER A 11 -4.63 4.94 19.23
C SER A 11 -4.72 3.42 18.98
N ALA A 12 -5.32 3.03 17.85
CA ALA A 12 -5.43 1.67 17.35
C ALA A 12 -5.62 1.72 15.82
N PHE A 13 -5.39 0.61 15.13
CA PHE A 13 -5.74 0.46 13.71
C PHE A 13 -6.99 -0.42 13.54
N TRP A 14 -7.62 -0.26 12.38
CA TRP A 14 -8.70 -1.11 11.92
C TRP A 14 -8.16 -2.48 11.47
N ASP A 15 -9.03 -3.48 11.47
CA ASP A 15 -8.70 -4.85 11.05
C ASP A 15 -8.44 -4.94 9.54
N VAL A 16 -7.20 -5.28 9.17
CA VAL A 16 -6.75 -5.39 7.79
C VAL A 16 -7.57 -6.42 6.99
N ASP A 17 -8.11 -7.46 7.64
CA ASP A 17 -8.95 -8.48 6.98
C ASP A 17 -10.22 -7.89 6.39
N LEU A 18 -10.78 -6.82 6.95
CA LEU A 18 -11.94 -6.13 6.36
C LEU A 18 -11.64 -5.66 4.93
N LEU A 19 -10.47 -5.04 4.72
CA LEU A 19 -10.07 -4.56 3.40
C LEU A 19 -9.70 -5.74 2.48
N LEU A 20 -8.98 -6.75 2.96
CA LEU A 20 -8.62 -7.91 2.15
C LEU A 20 -9.88 -8.66 1.68
N ASN A 21 -10.85 -8.90 2.57
CA ASN A 21 -12.11 -9.55 2.24
C ASN A 21 -12.89 -8.75 1.19
N TYR A 22 -13.01 -7.44 1.33
CA TYR A 22 -13.62 -6.60 0.29
C TYR A 22 -12.88 -6.70 -1.05
N LEU A 23 -11.56 -6.62 -1.04
CA LEU A 23 -10.76 -6.70 -2.26
C LEU A 23 -10.88 -8.06 -2.94
N ALA A 24 -10.97 -9.16 -2.19
CA ALA A 24 -11.16 -10.50 -2.73
C ALA A 24 -12.47 -10.65 -3.51
N LEU A 25 -13.54 -9.94 -3.10
CA LEU A 25 -14.84 -9.93 -3.78
C LEU A 25 -14.84 -9.19 -5.13
N VAL A 26 -13.85 -8.32 -5.37
CA VAL A 26 -13.78 -7.51 -6.59
C VAL A 26 -13.08 -8.32 -7.70
N ASP A 27 -13.86 -8.94 -8.58
CA ASP A 27 -13.35 -9.71 -9.72
C ASP A 27 -12.75 -8.80 -10.81
N VAL A 28 -11.44 -8.91 -11.02
CA VAL A 28 -10.66 -8.08 -11.95
C VAL A 28 -11.02 -8.30 -13.43
N HIS A 29 -11.71 -9.39 -13.76
CA HIS A 29 -12.08 -9.69 -15.14
C HIS A 29 -13.39 -9.03 -15.57
N THR A 30 -14.30 -8.78 -14.62
CA THR A 30 -15.68 -8.34 -14.89
C THR A 30 -15.95 -6.90 -14.48
N VAL A 31 -15.17 -6.33 -13.55
CA VAL A 31 -15.42 -4.98 -13.02
C VAL A 31 -14.96 -3.87 -13.97
N PRO A 32 -15.62 -2.69 -13.94
CA PRO A 32 -15.19 -1.53 -14.72
C PRO A 32 -13.81 -1.02 -14.27
N LEU A 33 -13.11 -0.30 -15.17
CA LEU A 33 -11.78 0.25 -14.94
C LEU A 33 -11.64 1.02 -13.62
N ARG A 34 -12.70 1.73 -13.18
CA ARG A 34 -12.69 2.44 -11.89
C ARG A 34 -12.51 1.49 -10.70
N LEU A 35 -13.24 0.39 -10.65
CA LEU A 35 -13.13 -0.58 -9.56
C LEU A 35 -11.83 -1.35 -9.65
N LEU A 36 -11.38 -1.71 -10.85
CA LEU A 36 -10.07 -2.30 -11.08
C LEU A 36 -8.93 -1.38 -10.59
N SER A 37 -9.02 -0.07 -10.86
CA SER A 37 -8.07 0.94 -10.37
C SER A 37 -8.07 1.04 -8.85
N ILE A 38 -9.25 1.00 -8.23
CA ILE A 38 -9.41 1.03 -6.77
C ILE A 38 -8.77 -0.22 -6.14
N LYS A 39 -9.03 -1.40 -6.70
CA LYS A 39 -8.44 -2.66 -6.23
C LYS A 39 -6.93 -2.64 -6.35
N LEU A 40 -6.39 -2.30 -7.52
CA LEU A 40 -4.96 -2.24 -7.75
C LEU A 40 -4.27 -1.25 -6.80
N ALA A 41 -4.78 -0.03 -6.68
CA ALA A 41 -4.19 0.97 -5.80
C ALA A 41 -4.19 0.50 -4.33
N SER A 42 -5.25 -0.17 -3.89
CA SER A 42 -5.35 -0.68 -2.52
C SER A 42 -4.39 -1.84 -2.27
N LEU A 43 -4.30 -2.82 -3.18
CA LEU A 43 -3.34 -3.92 -3.10
C LEU A 43 -1.89 -3.40 -3.09
N LEU A 44 -1.55 -2.43 -3.94
CA LEU A 44 -0.23 -1.80 -3.94
C LEU A 44 0.06 -1.11 -2.59
N THR A 45 -0.89 -0.37 -2.00
CA THR A 45 -0.68 0.22 -0.67
C THR A 45 -0.48 -0.83 0.42
N LEU A 46 -1.15 -1.98 0.33
CA LEU A 46 -1.03 -3.08 1.28
C LEU A 46 0.34 -3.76 1.16
N VAL A 47 0.68 -4.26 -0.04
CA VAL A 47 1.90 -5.03 -0.28
C VAL A 47 3.17 -4.19 -0.10
N MET A 48 3.14 -2.95 -0.57
CA MET A 48 4.31 -2.06 -0.47
C MET A 48 4.42 -1.34 0.87
N ALA A 49 3.40 -1.45 1.74
CA ALA A 49 3.21 -0.58 2.91
C ALA A 49 3.46 0.91 2.59
N ALA A 50 3.10 1.33 1.37
CA ALA A 50 3.56 2.56 0.76
C ALA A 50 2.64 3.75 1.07
N ARG A 51 3.20 4.96 0.96
CA ARG A 51 2.36 6.17 0.88
C ARG A 51 1.69 6.21 -0.48
N VAL A 52 0.46 6.76 -0.52
CA VAL A 52 -0.28 6.98 -1.78
C VAL A 52 0.56 7.74 -2.84
N SER A 53 1.40 8.69 -2.42
CA SER A 53 2.28 9.43 -3.34
C SER A 53 3.39 8.58 -3.96
N GLU A 54 3.75 7.44 -3.36
CA GLU A 54 4.76 6.54 -3.93
C GLU A 54 4.18 5.74 -5.10
N LEU A 55 2.87 5.45 -5.07
CA LEU A 55 2.18 4.74 -6.15
C LEU A 55 2.18 5.55 -7.46
N THR A 56 2.19 6.88 -7.38
CA THR A 56 2.27 7.74 -8.57
C THR A 56 3.66 7.76 -9.21
N LEU A 57 4.67 7.19 -8.54
CA LEU A 57 6.05 7.07 -9.05
C LEU A 57 6.31 5.74 -9.76
N LEU A 58 5.30 4.87 -9.86
CA LEU A 58 5.36 3.61 -10.60
C LEU A 58 5.17 3.88 -12.10
N HIS A 59 6.08 3.37 -12.90
CA HIS A 59 6.06 3.50 -14.36
C HIS A 59 6.18 2.13 -15.04
N ILE A 60 5.53 1.97 -16.18
CA ILE A 60 5.41 0.68 -16.90
C ILE A 60 6.51 0.44 -17.94
N CYS A 61 7.31 1.45 -18.28
CA CYS A 61 8.35 1.34 -19.30
C CYS A 61 9.70 0.96 -18.68
N PRO A 62 10.58 0.24 -19.41
CA PRO A 62 11.94 0.00 -18.97
C PRO A 62 12.71 1.33 -18.70
N PRO A 63 13.65 1.35 -17.74
CA PRO A 63 13.99 0.28 -16.77
C PRO A 63 13.10 0.29 -15.52
N TRP A 64 12.00 1.04 -15.51
CA TRP A 64 11.21 1.30 -14.31
C TRP A 64 10.31 0.14 -13.89
N MET A 65 9.94 -0.73 -14.83
CA MET A 65 9.26 -2.00 -14.57
C MET A 65 10.01 -3.12 -15.27
N ALA A 66 10.20 -4.24 -14.57
CA ALA A 66 10.76 -5.46 -15.12
C ALA A 66 9.93 -6.67 -14.70
N SER A 67 9.80 -7.63 -15.60
CA SER A 67 9.29 -8.96 -15.27
C SER A 67 10.40 -9.80 -14.65
N GLU A 68 10.08 -10.48 -13.57
CA GLU A 68 10.98 -11.37 -12.83
C GLU A 68 10.37 -12.78 -12.78
N PRO A 69 11.17 -13.85 -12.59
CA PRO A 69 10.64 -15.22 -12.51
C PRO A 69 9.54 -15.40 -11.45
N SER A 70 9.62 -14.65 -10.35
CA SER A 70 8.67 -14.71 -9.22
C SER A 70 7.58 -13.63 -9.27
N GLY A 71 7.58 -12.73 -10.25
CA GLY A 71 6.60 -11.64 -10.33
C GLY A 71 7.08 -10.41 -11.12
N LEU A 72 6.99 -9.23 -10.51
CA LEU A 72 7.34 -7.95 -11.12
C LEU A 72 8.22 -7.13 -10.19
N SER A 73 9.12 -6.34 -10.74
CA SER A 73 9.81 -5.30 -9.97
C SER A 73 9.59 -3.90 -10.55
N PHE A 74 9.54 -2.92 -9.65
CA PHE A 74 9.42 -1.52 -9.98
C PHE A 74 10.56 -0.71 -9.35
N THR A 75 11.28 0.03 -10.17
CA THR A 75 12.18 1.08 -9.71
C THR A 75 11.38 2.38 -9.61
N LEU A 76 11.30 3.00 -8.42
CA LEU A 76 10.53 4.23 -8.27
C LEU A 76 11.21 5.42 -8.94
N LYS A 77 10.47 6.14 -9.78
CA LYS A 77 10.96 7.35 -10.46
C LYS A 77 10.80 8.58 -9.57
N GLY A 78 11.77 8.84 -8.69
CA GLY A 78 11.85 10.07 -7.91
C GLY A 78 12.23 9.88 -6.44
N ARG A 79 12.34 10.99 -5.70
CA ARG A 79 12.70 10.99 -4.28
C ARG A 79 11.46 10.72 -3.43
N THR A 80 11.49 9.70 -2.59
CA THR A 80 10.60 9.65 -1.42
C THR A 80 11.15 10.59 -0.34
N LYS A 81 10.32 11.05 0.61
CA LYS A 81 10.66 12.04 1.65
C LYS A 81 11.93 11.71 2.46
N THR A 82 12.42 10.48 2.40
CA THR A 82 13.53 9.94 3.19
C THR A 82 14.75 9.51 2.37
N GLN A 83 14.85 9.81 1.07
CA GLN A 83 16.02 9.42 0.27
C GLN A 83 17.08 10.52 0.12
N VAL A 84 18.27 10.23 0.66
CA VAL A 84 19.55 10.73 0.15
C VAL A 84 19.73 10.10 -1.24
N ALA A 85 20.03 10.93 -2.25
CA ALA A 85 20.27 10.46 -3.62
C ALA A 85 21.36 9.37 -3.60
N GLU A 86 21.22 8.21 -4.24
CA GLU A 86 21.66 8.00 -5.64
C GLU A 86 21.19 6.66 -6.25
N GLN A 87 20.43 5.83 -5.52
CA GLN A 87 19.94 4.53 -6.03
C GLN A 87 18.42 4.46 -5.95
N GLY A 88 17.77 4.36 -7.10
CA GLY A 88 16.32 4.23 -7.20
C GLY A 88 15.83 3.05 -6.37
N MET A 89 14.82 3.28 -5.53
CA MET A 89 14.26 2.24 -4.68
C MET A 89 13.52 1.21 -5.53
N VAL A 90 13.95 -0.05 -5.44
CA VAL A 90 13.31 -1.19 -6.12
C VAL A 90 12.26 -1.80 -5.21
N VAL A 91 11.11 -2.14 -5.79
CA VAL A 91 9.98 -2.78 -5.13
C VAL A 91 9.71 -4.08 -5.85
N HIS A 92 9.80 -5.20 -5.15
CA HIS A 92 9.47 -6.51 -5.71
C HIS A 92 8.04 -6.87 -5.33
N LEU A 93 7.22 -7.15 -6.34
CA LEU A 93 5.88 -7.70 -6.20
C LEU A 93 5.97 -9.20 -6.51
N VAL A 94 5.72 -10.02 -5.50
CA VAL A 94 5.74 -11.49 -5.65
C VAL A 94 4.35 -11.96 -6.07
N ARG A 95 4.30 -12.91 -7.01
CA ARG A 95 3.06 -13.55 -7.40
C ARG A 95 2.57 -14.47 -6.28
N ASP A 96 1.40 -14.16 -5.76
CA ASP A 96 0.68 -15.06 -4.85
C ASP A 96 -0.08 -16.11 -5.67
N GLN A 97 0.25 -17.39 -5.45
CA GLN A 97 -0.43 -18.52 -6.08
C GLN A 97 -1.51 -19.13 -5.20
N ALA A 98 -1.48 -18.89 -3.88
CA ALA A 98 -2.45 -19.42 -2.95
C ALA A 98 -3.75 -18.60 -3.00
N GLU A 99 -3.62 -17.27 -3.04
CA GLU A 99 -4.76 -16.34 -3.05
C GLU A 99 -4.80 -15.54 -4.34
N SER A 100 -5.22 -16.19 -5.42
CA SER A 100 -5.24 -15.60 -6.78
C SER A 100 -6.08 -14.32 -6.87
N THR A 101 -7.15 -14.21 -6.08
CA THR A 101 -8.03 -13.02 -6.04
C THR A 101 -7.34 -11.80 -5.44
N LEU A 102 -6.34 -11.99 -4.57
CA LEU A 102 -5.57 -10.92 -3.92
C LEU A 102 -4.17 -10.73 -4.52
N CYS A 103 -3.82 -11.54 -5.51
CA CYS A 103 -2.52 -11.48 -6.17
C CYS A 103 -2.30 -10.13 -6.88
N VAL A 104 -1.42 -9.31 -6.31
CA VAL A 104 -1.11 -7.97 -6.84
C VAL A 104 -0.48 -8.05 -8.23
N VAL A 105 0.33 -9.08 -8.51
CA VAL A 105 0.95 -9.27 -9.84
C VAL A 105 -0.11 -9.52 -10.89
N SER A 106 -1.01 -10.48 -10.67
CA SER A 106 -2.12 -10.76 -11.59
C SER A 106 -3.03 -9.54 -11.76
N CYS A 107 -3.24 -8.75 -10.71
CA CYS A 107 -4.01 -7.52 -10.79
C CYS A 107 -3.30 -6.43 -11.63
N VAL A 108 -1.97 -6.28 -11.50
CA VAL A 108 -1.17 -5.39 -12.35
C VAL A 108 -1.26 -5.83 -13.81
N GLU A 109 -1.03 -7.12 -14.10
CA GLU A 109 -1.12 -7.66 -15.47
C GLU A 109 -2.48 -7.39 -16.09
N ARG A 110 -3.56 -7.70 -15.37
CA ARG A 110 -4.92 -7.43 -15.84
C ARG A 110 -5.17 -5.93 -16.06
N TYR A 111 -4.65 -5.08 -15.19
CA TYR A 111 -4.73 -3.63 -15.37
C TYR A 111 -4.01 -3.20 -16.65
N LEU A 112 -2.79 -3.68 -16.88
CA LEU A 112 -1.99 -3.40 -18.08
C LEU A 112 -2.72 -3.83 -19.37
N GLU A 113 -3.36 -5.00 -19.38
CA GLU A 113 -4.18 -5.44 -20.51
C GLU A 113 -5.34 -4.47 -20.79
N VAL A 114 -6.12 -4.13 -19.77
CA VAL A 114 -7.33 -3.30 -19.92
C VAL A 114 -6.99 -1.87 -20.33
N THR A 115 -5.85 -1.35 -19.86
CA THR A 115 -5.46 0.05 -20.08
C THR A 115 -4.47 0.23 -21.23
N ALA A 116 -4.03 -0.85 -21.89
CA ALA A 116 -3.16 -0.83 -23.06
C ALA A 116 -3.53 0.24 -24.12
N PRO A 117 -4.81 0.38 -24.55
CA PRO A 117 -5.18 1.39 -25.54
C PRO A 117 -5.22 2.83 -25.02
N LEU A 118 -5.03 3.06 -23.71
CA LEU A 118 -5.26 4.34 -23.04
C LEU A 118 -3.97 5.12 -22.73
N TRP A 119 -2.80 4.49 -22.79
CA TRP A 119 -1.54 5.07 -22.26
C TRP A 119 -1.01 6.29 -22.99
N GLY A 120 -1.44 6.54 -24.23
CA GLY A 120 -1.05 7.73 -24.99
C GLY A 120 0.46 7.98 -24.93
N LYS A 121 0.87 9.11 -24.34
CA LYS A 121 2.29 9.49 -24.16
C LYS A 121 2.83 9.29 -22.74
N THR A 122 2.01 8.86 -21.78
CA THR A 122 2.47 8.67 -20.40
C THR A 122 3.02 7.26 -20.19
N SER A 123 3.88 7.10 -19.19
CA SER A 123 4.33 5.80 -18.71
C SER A 123 3.93 5.51 -17.26
N ASN A 124 3.14 6.38 -16.61
CA ASN A 124 2.65 6.11 -15.26
C ASN A 124 1.78 4.85 -15.23
N LEU A 125 1.95 3.99 -14.22
CA LEU A 125 1.13 2.78 -14.06
C LEU A 125 -0.35 3.11 -13.87
N LEU A 126 -0.67 4.08 -13.00
CA LEU A 126 -2.06 4.40 -12.66
C LEU A 126 -2.59 5.54 -13.53
N LEU A 127 -3.64 5.27 -14.31
CA LEU A 127 -4.34 6.25 -15.15
C LEU A 127 -5.70 6.58 -14.55
N ARG A 128 -6.18 7.81 -14.75
CA ARG A 128 -7.57 8.20 -14.41
C ARG A 128 -8.54 7.21 -15.06
N SER A 129 -9.53 6.78 -14.30
CA SER A 129 -10.53 5.81 -14.76
C SER A 129 -11.58 6.38 -15.72
N TYR A 130 -11.41 7.62 -16.16
CA TYR A 130 -12.31 8.34 -17.06
C TYR A 130 -11.52 9.21 -18.03
N ALA A 131 -12.11 9.53 -19.17
CA ALA A 131 -11.49 10.37 -20.19
C ALA A 131 -11.34 11.84 -19.71
N PRO A 132 -10.25 12.53 -20.08
CA PRO A 132 -9.05 11.98 -20.69
C PRO A 132 -8.26 11.16 -19.67
N HIS A 133 -7.86 9.93 -20.04
CA HIS A 133 -7.16 8.92 -19.21
C HIS A 133 -5.71 9.31 -18.89
N LEU A 134 -5.52 10.54 -18.39
CA LEU A 134 -4.25 11.10 -17.96
C LEU A 134 -3.74 10.36 -16.70
N PRO A 135 -2.45 10.51 -16.35
CA PRO A 135 -1.93 9.99 -15.09
C PRO A 135 -2.81 10.34 -13.89
N ALA A 136 -3.07 9.35 -13.04
CA ALA A 136 -3.81 9.57 -11.81
C ALA A 136 -2.98 10.46 -10.86
N SER A 137 -3.59 11.57 -10.41
CA SER A 137 -2.96 12.42 -9.40
C SER A 137 -2.92 11.72 -8.04
N VAL A 138 -2.05 12.21 -7.14
CA VAL A 138 -1.99 11.72 -5.75
C VAL A 138 -3.37 11.79 -5.07
N ASP A 139 -4.15 12.84 -5.32
CA ASP A 139 -5.50 12.98 -4.76
C ASP A 139 -6.49 11.97 -5.36
N THR A 140 -6.34 11.65 -6.65
CA THR A 140 -7.15 10.61 -7.30
C THR A 140 -6.90 9.25 -6.65
N VAL A 141 -5.63 8.85 -6.52
CA VAL A 141 -5.26 7.59 -5.88
C VAL A 141 -5.67 7.59 -4.40
N ARG A 142 -5.54 8.73 -3.70
CA ARG A 142 -6.01 8.86 -2.31
C ARG A 142 -7.50 8.60 -2.20
N ASN A 143 -8.29 9.14 -3.12
CA ASN A 143 -9.74 8.94 -3.13
C ASN A 143 -10.13 7.51 -3.48
N TRP A 144 -9.35 6.82 -4.32
CA TRP A 144 -9.55 5.39 -4.56
C TRP A 144 -9.31 4.54 -3.32
N VAL A 145 -8.17 4.73 -2.64
CA VAL A 145 -7.89 4.00 -1.40
C VAL A 145 -8.94 4.33 -0.34
N LYS A 146 -9.36 5.60 -0.22
CA LYS A 146 -10.46 5.98 0.68
C LYS A 146 -11.78 5.27 0.33
N ALA A 147 -12.10 5.15 -0.95
CA ALA A 147 -13.30 4.46 -1.40
C ALA A 147 -13.26 2.97 -1.06
N ALA A 148 -12.11 2.31 -1.22
CA ALA A 148 -11.94 0.91 -0.81
C ALA A 148 -12.12 0.73 0.70
N LEU A 149 -11.53 1.60 1.51
CA LEU A 149 -11.72 1.59 2.96
C LEU A 149 -13.19 1.73 3.35
N ALA A 150 -13.89 2.70 2.77
CA ALA A 150 -15.32 2.90 3.03
C ALA A 150 -16.16 1.69 2.60
N ALA A 151 -15.88 1.11 1.44
CA ALA A 151 -16.59 -0.07 0.93
C ALA A 151 -16.32 -1.33 1.77
N ALA A 152 -15.15 -1.41 2.42
CA ALA A 152 -14.80 -2.44 3.39
C ALA A 152 -15.41 -2.22 4.79
N GLY A 153 -16.24 -1.18 4.97
CA GLY A 153 -16.87 -0.86 6.26
C GLY A 153 -15.95 -0.15 7.26
N ILE A 154 -14.78 0.33 6.84
CA ILE A 154 -13.84 1.06 7.70
C ILE A 154 -14.27 2.53 7.79
N ASP A 155 -14.38 3.05 9.01
CA ASP A 155 -14.77 4.44 9.23
C ASP A 155 -13.74 5.43 8.68
N THR A 156 -14.04 6.02 7.52
CA THR A 156 -13.16 6.99 6.86
C THR A 156 -13.23 8.40 7.46
N SER A 157 -14.11 8.63 8.44
CA SER A 157 -14.12 9.84 9.26
C SER A 157 -12.91 9.84 10.19
N ALA A 158 -12.65 8.69 10.85
CA ALA A 158 -11.48 8.43 11.67
C ALA A 158 -10.23 8.09 10.85
N PHE A 159 -10.31 7.05 10.01
CA PHE A 159 -9.16 6.48 9.32
C PHE A 159 -8.99 7.03 7.91
N LYS A 160 -7.87 7.69 7.66
CA LYS A 160 -7.53 8.21 6.32
C LYS A 160 -6.70 7.17 5.54
N PRO A 161 -6.56 7.30 4.20
CA PRO A 161 -5.76 6.37 3.39
C PRO A 161 -4.34 6.08 3.90
N HIS A 162 -3.70 7.04 4.55
CA HIS A 162 -2.37 6.83 5.15
C HIS A 162 -2.36 5.85 6.33
N SER A 163 -3.51 5.55 6.93
CA SER A 163 -3.62 4.54 8.00
C SER A 163 -3.31 3.12 7.53
N VAL A 164 -3.48 2.81 6.24
CA VAL A 164 -3.19 1.48 5.66
C VAL A 164 -1.77 1.03 5.99
N ARG A 165 -0.79 1.91 5.79
CA ARG A 165 0.62 1.63 6.12
C ARG A 165 0.79 1.22 7.58
N GLY A 166 0.11 1.92 8.50
CA GLY A 166 0.15 1.60 9.92
C GLY A 166 -0.53 0.28 10.26
N ALA A 167 -1.74 0.08 9.75
CA ALA A 167 -2.53 -1.12 9.97
C ALA A 167 -1.79 -2.38 9.50
N VAL A 168 -1.21 -2.34 8.29
CA VAL A 168 -0.43 -3.46 7.73
C VAL A 168 0.83 -3.72 8.55
N SER A 169 1.60 -2.68 8.89
CA SER A 169 2.82 -2.88 9.67
C SER A 169 2.50 -3.39 11.10
N SER A 170 1.42 -2.93 11.72
CA SER A 170 0.97 -3.43 13.02
C SER A 170 0.55 -4.90 12.93
N ARG A 171 -0.23 -5.27 11.91
CA ARG A 171 -0.62 -6.66 11.67
C ARG A 171 0.59 -7.56 11.43
N ALA A 172 1.58 -7.11 10.65
CA ALA A 172 2.79 -7.89 10.43
C ALA A 172 3.54 -8.16 11.75
N SER A 173 3.64 -7.16 12.64
CA SER A 173 4.19 -7.37 13.98
C SER A 173 3.37 -8.36 14.81
N ASP A 174 2.03 -8.25 14.79
CA ASP A 174 1.13 -9.17 15.50
C ASP A 174 1.23 -10.61 14.95
N CYS A 175 1.53 -10.79 13.66
CA CYS A 175 1.80 -12.09 13.03
C CYS A 175 3.23 -12.63 13.27
N GLY A 176 4.04 -11.97 14.11
CA GLY A 176 5.36 -12.45 14.51
C GLY A 176 6.49 -12.16 13.53
N PHE A 177 6.29 -11.30 12.53
CA PHE A 177 7.39 -10.83 11.69
C PHE A 177 8.39 -10.01 12.51
N SER A 178 9.68 -10.17 12.23
CA SER A 178 10.72 -9.44 12.97
C SER A 178 10.56 -7.92 12.78
N LEU A 179 10.92 -7.16 13.82
CA LEU A 179 10.87 -5.70 13.77
C LEU A 179 11.66 -5.16 12.56
N ASP A 180 12.83 -5.71 12.29
CA ASP A 180 13.64 -5.33 11.13
C ASP A 180 12.94 -5.61 9.80
N ALA A 181 12.26 -6.75 9.65
CA ALA A 181 11.47 -7.04 8.45
C ALA A 181 10.31 -6.05 8.27
N VAL A 182 9.61 -5.71 9.35
CA VAL A 182 8.49 -4.74 9.34
C VAL A 182 8.99 -3.33 9.03
N LEU A 183 10.12 -2.90 9.63
CA LEU A 183 10.73 -1.60 9.37
C LEU A 183 11.24 -1.50 7.93
N HIS A 184 11.84 -2.57 7.41
CA HIS A 184 12.33 -2.63 6.04
C HIS A 184 11.18 -2.59 5.04
N ALA A 185 10.18 -3.46 5.18
CA ALA A 185 8.99 -3.50 4.31
C ALA A 185 8.19 -2.19 4.36
N GLY A 186 7.97 -1.65 5.56
CA GLY A 186 7.29 -0.38 5.75
C GLY A 186 8.13 0.85 5.43
N ARG A 187 9.43 0.71 5.13
CA ARG A 187 10.38 1.80 4.86
C ARG A 187 10.39 2.83 5.98
N TRP A 188 10.75 2.37 7.17
CA TRP A 188 10.83 3.17 8.37
C TRP A 188 12.28 3.41 8.74
N SER A 189 12.67 4.68 8.80
CA SER A 189 14.03 5.08 9.18
C SER A 189 14.29 5.00 10.69
N SER A 190 13.28 4.67 11.50
CA SER A 190 13.40 4.65 12.96
C SER A 190 12.43 3.65 13.58
N SER A 191 12.99 2.66 14.28
CA SER A 191 12.24 1.74 15.15
C SER A 191 11.43 2.49 16.21
N ARG A 192 12.01 3.52 16.82
CA ARG A 192 11.33 4.39 17.79
C ARG A 192 10.11 5.10 17.19
N ALA A 193 10.19 5.56 15.94
CA ALA A 193 9.04 6.16 15.28
C ALA A 193 7.94 5.12 14.98
N PHE A 194 8.33 3.90 14.61
CA PHE A 194 7.42 2.78 14.40
C PHE A 194 6.68 2.40 15.67
N SER A 195 7.42 2.01 16.72
CA SER A 195 6.83 1.55 17.99
C SER A 195 5.93 2.61 18.62
N ARG A 196 6.29 3.89 18.53
CA ARG A 196 5.49 4.96 19.15
C ARG A 196 4.21 5.29 18.40
N HIS A 197 4.23 5.26 17.07
CA HIS A 197 3.13 5.84 16.29
C HIS A 197 2.27 4.82 15.56
N TYR A 198 2.77 3.59 15.36
CA TYR A 198 2.07 2.63 14.50
C TYR A 198 2.15 1.17 14.95
N TRP A 199 2.83 0.83 16.04
CA TRP A 199 2.61 -0.47 16.69
C TRP A 199 1.55 -0.30 17.78
N HIS A 200 0.37 -0.83 17.54
CA HIS A 200 -0.71 -0.90 18.52
C HIS A 200 -1.16 -2.36 18.61
N PRO A 201 -0.62 -3.14 19.56
CA PRO A 201 -0.94 -4.56 19.65
C PRO A 201 -2.43 -4.74 19.88
N SER A 202 -3.04 -5.62 19.08
CA SER A 202 -4.41 -6.08 19.30
C SER A 202 -4.48 -6.72 20.70
N GLY A 203 -5.54 -6.47 21.47
CA GLY A 203 -5.65 -6.69 22.93
C GLY A 203 -5.38 -8.09 23.50
N ALA A 204 -4.91 -9.05 22.71
CA ALA A 204 -4.42 -10.36 23.16
C ALA A 204 -3.00 -10.30 23.77
N ALA A 205 -2.19 -9.27 23.48
CA ALA A 205 -0.81 -9.15 23.99
C ALA A 205 -0.67 -8.30 25.27
N ALA A 206 -1.78 -7.97 25.96
CA ALA A 206 -1.75 -7.17 27.18
C ALA A 206 -1.25 -7.92 28.43
N TYR A 207 -0.90 -9.21 28.32
CA TYR A 207 -0.51 -10.06 29.45
C TYR A 207 0.96 -10.51 29.44
N THR A 208 1.93 -9.64 29.14
CA THR A 208 3.36 -9.95 29.43
C THR A 208 4.19 -8.70 29.73
N ALA A 209 3.63 -7.71 30.45
CA ALA A 209 4.41 -6.57 30.93
C ALA A 209 4.46 -6.41 32.47
N SER A 210 3.94 -7.38 33.23
CA SER A 210 3.95 -7.34 34.71
C SER A 210 4.69 -8.49 35.39
N ALA A 211 5.57 -9.19 34.68
CA ALA A 211 6.36 -10.30 35.25
C ALA A 211 7.86 -10.10 35.02
N LEU A 212 8.38 -8.91 35.34
CA LEU A 212 9.81 -8.70 35.61
C LEU A 212 9.95 -7.52 36.59
N HIS A 213 9.73 -7.79 37.88
CA HIS A 213 10.36 -7.11 39.02
C HIS A 213 10.50 -8.13 40.15
#